data_AF-A0A075GA25-F1
#
_entry.id   AF-A0A075GA25-F1
#
_cell.length_a   1.000
_cell.length_b   1.000
_cell.length_c   1.000
_cell.angle_alpha   90.00
_cell.angle_beta   90.00
_cell.angle_gamma   90.00
#
_symmetry.space_group_name_H-M   'P 1'
#
loop_
_entity.id
_entity.type
_entity.pdbx_description
1 polymer ?
#
loop_
_entity_poly.entity_id
_entity_poly.type
_entity_poly.pdbx_seq_one_letter_code
_entity_poly.pdbx_strand_id
1 'polypeptide(L)'
;MNLLIVISRIARMPIDDISRMGVSQWIRSLLYYEHRQNGILIPRRQELDNRSSNVVNEAVIKDKKFRGGLVVEPVEGIHFDVTVMDFASLYPSIIKVKNLSYETVRCSHDTCKKNTIPQTNHWVCTKKNGLTSVLIGSLRDLRVNYYKNMAKKDTLTVEEKQLFTVVSQALKVILNASYGVMGAEIFPLYFLPAAEATTATGRHIILDTINKCKESGIDVLYGDTDSLFVKKPTSKQIEDIITKAKMDHNVELEIEKEYRYVVLSGRKKNYLGVTKNGKVDVKGLTGKKSHTPPFIKTLFYELLDVLSEIKTVEEFKRAKNKISDKITECARKVQAKEIPLQDLAFNVMISKAPKDYTKTVPQHIRAAKQLESIREIKKGDIISYIKILNKPGVRPVEMARKSEIDTSKYMEFMESTLDQLTSSMDLDFDTILGKPKQTGLEQFFWN
;
A
#
# COMPACT_ATOMS: atom_id res chain seq x y z
N MET A 1 -9.00 -15.22 -16.37
CA MET A 1 -8.06 -16.12 -17.08
C MET A 1 -6.86 -15.38 -17.68
N ASN A 2 -7.07 -14.26 -18.38
CA ASN A 2 -6.01 -13.52 -19.10
C ASN A 2 -4.82 -13.09 -18.23
N LEU A 3 -5.05 -12.64 -16.98
CA LEU A 3 -3.96 -12.23 -16.08
C LEU A 3 -2.98 -13.37 -15.74
N LEU A 4 -3.51 -14.54 -15.40
CA LEU A 4 -2.68 -15.71 -15.05
C LEU A 4 -1.86 -16.20 -16.26
N ILE A 5 -2.44 -16.14 -17.46
CA ILE A 5 -1.72 -16.47 -18.71
C ILE A 5 -0.55 -15.51 -18.92
N VAL A 6 -0.76 -14.21 -18.75
CA VAL A 6 0.30 -13.20 -18.90
C VAL A 6 1.40 -13.42 -17.86
N ILE A 7 1.05 -13.60 -16.59
CA ILE A 7 2.04 -13.85 -15.53
C ILE A 7 2.80 -15.15 -15.79
N SER A 8 2.12 -16.22 -16.20
CA SER A 8 2.73 -17.50 -16.59
C SER A 8 3.79 -17.33 -17.68
N ARG A 9 3.50 -16.53 -18.72
CA ARG A 9 4.45 -16.22 -19.79
C ARG A 9 5.66 -15.44 -19.29
N ILE A 10 5.46 -14.43 -18.43
CA ILE A 10 6.56 -13.62 -17.88
C ILE A 10 7.41 -14.46 -16.92
N ALA A 11 6.80 -15.21 -16.02
CA ALA A 11 7.48 -16.00 -14.99
C ALA A 11 8.08 -17.31 -15.51
N ARG A 12 7.70 -17.73 -16.73
CA ARG A 12 8.06 -19.04 -17.32
C ARG A 12 7.63 -20.22 -16.45
N MET A 13 6.40 -20.17 -15.96
CA MET A 13 5.82 -21.20 -15.08
C MET A 13 4.44 -21.66 -15.59
N PRO A 14 4.03 -22.91 -15.35
CA PRO A 14 2.66 -23.36 -15.60
C PRO A 14 1.62 -22.53 -14.86
N ILE A 15 0.42 -22.42 -15.43
CA ILE A 15 -0.68 -21.63 -14.85
C ILE A 15 -1.10 -22.18 -13.48
N ASP A 16 -1.10 -23.50 -13.31
CA ASP A 16 -1.43 -24.15 -12.03
C ASP A 16 -0.51 -23.68 -10.90
N ASP A 17 0.79 -23.58 -11.15
CA ASP A 17 1.77 -23.13 -10.16
C ASP A 17 1.63 -21.63 -9.87
N ILE A 18 1.47 -20.81 -10.91
CA ILE A 18 1.26 -19.36 -10.75
C ILE A 18 0.04 -19.07 -9.88
N SER A 19 -1.03 -19.84 -10.01
CA SER A 19 -2.26 -19.64 -9.24
C SER A 19 -2.11 -19.98 -7.74
N ARG A 20 -1.09 -20.75 -7.35
CA ARG A 20 -0.89 -21.27 -5.99
C ARG A 20 0.33 -20.67 -5.28
N MET A 21 1.30 -20.16 -6.04
CA MET A 21 2.56 -19.64 -5.53
C MET A 21 2.56 -18.11 -5.45
N GLY A 22 3.28 -17.57 -4.47
CA GLY A 22 3.49 -16.13 -4.33
C GLY A 22 4.48 -15.56 -5.35
N VAL A 23 4.46 -14.23 -5.49
CA VAL A 23 5.27 -13.46 -6.47
C VAL A 23 6.78 -13.73 -6.40
N SER A 24 7.31 -14.10 -5.23
CA SER A 24 8.72 -14.47 -5.07
C SER A 24 9.10 -15.69 -5.89
N GLN A 25 8.21 -16.67 -6.03
CA GLN A 25 8.45 -17.86 -6.86
C GLN A 25 8.40 -17.54 -8.35
N TRP A 26 7.55 -16.60 -8.76
CA TRP A 26 7.45 -16.15 -10.14
C TRP A 26 8.76 -15.49 -10.59
N ILE A 27 9.29 -14.59 -9.77
CA ILE A 27 10.57 -13.91 -10.02
C ILE A 27 11.73 -14.91 -9.99
N ARG A 28 11.73 -15.85 -9.05
CA ARG A 28 12.73 -16.93 -9.00
C ARG A 28 12.74 -17.73 -10.30
N SER A 29 11.58 -18.15 -10.77
CA SER A 29 11.47 -18.96 -11.99
C SER A 29 12.00 -18.20 -13.21
N LEU A 30 11.64 -16.92 -13.36
CA LEU A 30 12.17 -16.06 -14.41
C LEU A 30 13.71 -15.98 -14.36
N LEU A 31 14.29 -15.66 -13.19
CA LEU A 31 15.74 -15.57 -13.05
C LEU A 31 16.44 -16.91 -13.33
N TYR A 32 15.89 -18.02 -12.85
CA TYR A 32 16.46 -19.36 -13.07
C TYR A 32 16.36 -19.79 -14.53
N TYR A 33 15.26 -19.46 -15.20
CA TYR A 33 15.12 -19.68 -16.62
C TYR A 33 16.20 -18.92 -17.40
N GLU A 34 16.37 -17.63 -17.11
CA GLU A 34 17.35 -16.79 -17.80
C GLU A 34 18.80 -17.19 -17.50
N HIS A 35 19.11 -17.60 -16.28
CA HIS A 35 20.40 -18.23 -15.97
C HIS A 35 20.69 -19.41 -16.90
N ARG A 36 19.73 -20.34 -17.05
CA ARG A 36 19.91 -21.54 -17.88
C ARG A 36 19.99 -21.20 -19.37
N GLN A 37 19.16 -20.28 -19.86
CA GLN A 37 19.19 -19.87 -21.26
C GLN A 37 20.51 -19.21 -21.65
N ASN A 38 21.11 -18.46 -20.73
CA ASN A 38 22.39 -17.78 -20.95
C ASN A 38 23.62 -18.62 -20.57
N GLY A 39 23.43 -19.90 -20.17
CA GLY A 39 24.55 -20.76 -19.74
C GLY A 39 25.26 -20.29 -18.47
N ILE A 40 24.58 -19.53 -17.60
CA ILE A 40 25.13 -18.96 -16.37
C ILE A 40 24.77 -19.84 -15.19
N LEU A 41 25.75 -20.24 -14.39
CA LEU A 41 25.51 -20.99 -13.15
C LEU A 41 24.65 -20.18 -12.17
N ILE A 42 23.64 -20.84 -11.60
CA ILE A 42 22.81 -20.28 -10.54
C ILE A 42 23.63 -20.36 -9.24
N PRO A 43 23.93 -19.22 -8.57
CA PRO A 43 24.76 -19.24 -7.38
C PRO A 43 24.04 -19.95 -6.23
N ARG A 44 24.82 -20.66 -5.42
CA ARG A 44 24.35 -21.21 -4.15
C ARG A 44 24.21 -20.09 -3.13
N ARG A 45 23.32 -20.31 -2.16
CA ARG A 45 23.06 -19.33 -1.11
C ARG A 45 24.33 -18.93 -0.34
N GLN A 46 25.16 -19.91 0.00
CA GLN A 46 26.41 -19.69 0.73
C GLN A 46 27.40 -18.80 -0.03
N GLU A 47 27.44 -18.84 -1.36
CA GLU A 47 28.33 -17.99 -2.17
C GLU A 47 27.92 -16.52 -2.09
N LEU A 48 26.61 -16.26 -1.99
CA LEU A 48 26.07 -14.91 -1.79
C LEU A 48 26.31 -14.41 -0.37
N ASP A 49 26.09 -15.26 0.64
CA ASP A 49 26.31 -14.91 2.04
C ASP A 49 27.79 -14.63 2.35
N ASN A 50 28.72 -15.35 1.71
CA ASN A 50 30.16 -15.11 1.82
C ASN A 50 30.58 -13.72 1.30
N ARG A 51 29.84 -13.17 0.33
CA ARG A 51 30.11 -11.83 -0.22
C ARG A 51 29.56 -10.70 0.64
N SER A 52 28.66 -11.00 1.58
CA SER A 52 28.08 -10.05 2.53
C SER A 52 28.63 -10.19 3.96
N SER A 53 29.52 -11.15 4.23
CA SER A 53 29.98 -11.47 5.60
C SER A 53 30.72 -10.33 6.31
N ASN A 54 31.41 -9.46 5.56
CA ASN A 54 32.17 -8.33 6.11
C ASN A 54 31.36 -7.01 6.06
N VAL A 55 30.05 -7.06 5.86
CA VAL A 55 29.22 -5.87 5.76
C VAL A 55 28.67 -5.52 7.14
N VAL A 56 29.15 -4.40 7.69
CA VAL A 56 28.50 -3.75 8.84
C VAL A 56 27.19 -3.15 8.32
N ASN A 57 26.07 -3.79 8.66
CA ASN A 57 24.74 -3.27 8.33
C ASN A 57 24.28 -2.34 9.47
N GLU A 58 23.80 -1.14 9.15
CA GLU A 58 23.07 -0.31 10.11
C GLU A 58 21.71 -0.97 10.39
N ALA A 59 21.67 -1.90 11.33
CA ALA A 59 20.42 -2.51 11.78
C ALA A 59 19.57 -1.44 12.48
N VAL A 60 18.41 -1.09 11.90
CA VAL A 60 17.47 -0.16 12.53
C VAL A 60 16.08 -0.80 12.59
N ILE A 61 15.69 -1.11 13.83
CA ILE A 61 14.39 -1.61 14.34
C ILE A 61 14.21 -3.14 14.29
N LYS A 62 13.77 -3.69 15.44
CA LYS A 62 13.36 -5.09 15.65
C LYS A 62 12.56 -5.58 14.43
N ASP A 63 13.08 -6.60 13.75
CA ASP A 63 12.49 -7.34 12.60
C ASP A 63 12.85 -6.90 11.16
N LYS A 64 13.57 -5.79 10.93
CA LYS A 64 14.08 -5.44 9.57
C LYS A 64 15.58 -5.21 9.54
N LYS A 65 16.30 -5.99 8.71
CA LYS A 65 17.77 -5.93 8.58
C LYS A 65 18.31 -4.72 7.82
N PHE A 66 17.45 -3.90 7.18
CA PHE A 66 17.87 -2.70 6.44
C PHE A 66 16.82 -1.58 6.44
N ARG A 67 17.30 -0.34 6.24
CA ARG A 67 16.45 0.87 6.15
C ARG A 67 15.64 0.87 4.87
N GLY A 68 14.32 1.04 4.99
CA GLY A 68 13.39 1.15 3.85
C GLY A 68 13.46 2.49 3.09
N GLY A 69 12.42 2.77 2.30
CA GLY A 69 12.28 4.05 1.59
C GLY A 69 12.16 5.26 2.53
N LEU A 70 12.35 6.45 1.98
CA LEU A 70 12.21 7.69 2.74
C LEU A 70 10.72 8.00 2.94
N VAL A 71 10.35 8.36 4.17
CA VAL A 71 9.06 8.97 4.46
C VAL A 71 9.35 10.33 5.08
N VAL A 72 8.91 11.39 4.41
CA VAL A 72 9.03 12.77 4.89
C VAL A 72 7.91 12.99 5.90
N GLU A 73 8.21 13.67 7.01
CA GLU A 73 7.17 13.98 7.98
C GLU A 73 6.10 14.89 7.35
N PRO A 74 4.82 14.58 7.54
CA PRO A 74 3.73 15.38 7.00
C PRO A 74 3.66 16.74 7.70
N VAL A 75 3.46 17.80 6.92
CA VAL A 75 3.04 19.10 7.45
C VAL A 75 1.56 19.00 7.80
N GLU A 76 1.25 18.94 9.10
CA GLU A 76 -0.12 18.71 9.57
C GLU A 76 -1.11 19.80 9.11
N GLY A 77 -2.37 19.39 9.00
CA GLY A 77 -3.49 20.27 8.68
C GLY A 77 -4.03 20.12 7.28
N ILE A 78 -4.93 21.03 6.92
CA ILE A 78 -5.57 21.08 5.60
C ILE A 78 -4.76 21.96 4.65
N HIS A 79 -4.43 21.42 3.48
CA HIS A 79 -3.68 22.10 2.44
C HIS A 79 -4.45 22.07 1.14
N PHE A 80 -4.78 23.25 0.62
CA PHE A 80 -5.42 23.41 -0.69
C PHE A 80 -4.40 23.47 -1.82
N ASP A 81 -4.83 23.05 -3.01
CA ASP A 81 -4.07 23.05 -4.26
C ASP A 81 -2.76 22.26 -4.13
N VAL A 82 -2.88 20.94 -3.93
CA VAL A 82 -1.74 20.04 -3.75
C VAL A 82 -1.59 19.12 -4.93
N THR A 83 -0.40 19.08 -5.51
CA THR A 83 -0.05 18.18 -6.60
C THR A 83 0.78 17.03 -6.05
N VAL A 84 0.45 15.80 -6.44
CA VAL A 84 1.21 14.61 -6.12
C VAL A 84 2.07 14.25 -7.32
N MET A 85 3.39 14.26 -7.12
CA MET A 85 4.37 13.79 -8.09
C MET A 85 4.85 12.40 -7.67
N ASP A 86 4.81 11.42 -8.57
CA ASP A 86 5.19 10.01 -8.32
C ASP A 86 6.29 9.57 -9.29
N PHE A 87 7.28 8.84 -8.78
CA PHE A 87 8.33 8.26 -9.60
C PHE A 87 7.85 6.96 -10.24
N ALA A 88 7.73 6.95 -11.56
CA ALA A 88 7.21 5.82 -12.33
C ALA A 88 8.12 4.58 -12.19
N SER A 89 7.74 3.69 -11.26
CA SER A 89 8.51 2.49 -10.91
C SER A 89 9.93 2.83 -10.42
N LEU A 90 10.03 3.66 -9.37
CA LEU A 90 11.30 4.16 -8.83
C LEU A 90 12.36 3.05 -8.65
N TYR A 91 12.06 2.03 -7.85
CA TYR A 91 13.05 0.98 -7.54
C TYR A 91 13.46 0.14 -8.76
N PRO A 92 12.54 -0.33 -9.63
CA PRO A 92 12.93 -0.94 -10.90
C PRO A 92 13.83 -0.04 -11.78
N SER A 93 13.56 1.27 -11.81
CA SER A 93 14.37 2.22 -12.58
C SER A 93 15.76 2.36 -11.97
N ILE A 94 15.88 2.43 -10.64
CA ILE A 94 17.16 2.43 -9.93
C ILE A 94 17.94 1.14 -10.19
N ILE A 95 17.28 -0.02 -10.09
CA ILE A 95 17.89 -1.33 -10.34
C ILE A 95 18.54 -1.37 -11.72
N LYS A 96 17.83 -0.88 -12.75
CA LYS A 96 18.31 -0.75 -14.11
C LYS A 96 19.47 0.25 -14.23
N VAL A 97 19.25 1.50 -13.83
CA VAL A 97 20.18 2.62 -14.06
C VAL A 97 21.50 2.43 -13.31
N LYS A 98 21.45 1.91 -12.09
CA LYS A 98 22.64 1.69 -11.25
C LYS A 98 23.20 0.28 -11.38
N ASN A 99 22.68 -0.55 -12.29
CA ASN A 99 23.12 -1.92 -12.50
C ASN A 99 23.09 -2.79 -11.23
N LEU A 100 22.02 -2.71 -10.44
CA LEU A 100 21.91 -3.43 -9.17
C LEU A 100 21.43 -4.87 -9.39
N SER A 101 22.30 -5.83 -9.08
CA SER A 101 22.01 -7.27 -9.08
C SER A 101 22.83 -7.95 -7.98
N TYR A 102 22.41 -9.15 -7.58
CA TYR A 102 23.23 -9.99 -6.70
C TYR A 102 24.62 -10.31 -7.30
N GLU A 103 24.78 -10.23 -8.63
CA GLU A 103 26.07 -10.46 -9.30
C GLU A 103 26.99 -9.23 -9.34
N THR A 104 26.41 -8.03 -9.39
CA THR A 104 27.14 -6.80 -9.73
C THR A 104 27.44 -5.94 -8.51
N VAL A 105 26.57 -5.98 -7.50
CA VAL A 105 26.79 -5.27 -6.23
C VAL A 105 27.87 -6.00 -5.44
N ARG A 106 28.89 -5.29 -4.97
CA ARG A 106 30.08 -5.86 -4.32
C ARG A 106 30.77 -6.94 -5.18
N CYS A 107 30.95 -6.64 -6.47
CA CYS A 107 31.72 -7.53 -7.35
C CYS A 107 33.21 -7.56 -6.97
N SER A 108 33.93 -8.59 -7.40
CA SER A 108 35.35 -8.80 -7.07
C SER A 108 36.33 -7.87 -7.79
N HIS A 109 35.87 -7.04 -8.74
CA HIS A 109 36.76 -6.15 -9.49
C HIS A 109 37.21 -4.95 -8.64
N ASP A 110 38.50 -4.84 -8.35
CA ASP A 110 39.04 -3.73 -7.54
C ASP A 110 38.76 -2.35 -8.15
N THR A 111 38.80 -2.23 -9.48
CA THR A 111 38.47 -0.96 -10.17
C THR A 111 37.02 -0.52 -9.90
N CYS A 112 36.11 -1.45 -9.63
CA CYS A 112 34.70 -1.14 -9.37
C CYS A 112 34.48 -0.61 -7.94
N LYS A 113 35.41 -0.79 -7.00
CA LYS A 113 35.28 -0.29 -5.62
C LYS A 113 35.16 1.24 -5.56
N LYS A 114 35.61 1.95 -6.60
CA LYS A 114 35.44 3.41 -6.75
C LYS A 114 34.02 3.82 -7.15
N ASN A 115 33.23 2.91 -7.74
CA ASN A 115 31.85 3.16 -8.13
C ASN A 115 30.90 2.91 -6.94
N THR A 116 31.03 3.74 -5.92
CA THR A 116 30.32 3.61 -4.64
C THR A 116 28.88 4.07 -4.73
N ILE A 117 28.03 3.50 -3.88
CA ILE A 117 26.62 3.88 -3.77
C ILE A 117 26.45 4.87 -2.61
N PRO A 118 25.88 6.07 -2.84
CA PRO A 118 25.70 7.07 -1.79
C PRO A 118 25.01 6.50 -0.54
N GLN A 119 25.45 6.94 0.64
CA GLN A 119 24.92 6.52 1.95
C GLN A 119 25.09 5.03 2.26
N THR A 120 26.02 4.34 1.59
CA THR A 120 26.35 2.93 1.87
C THR A 120 27.85 2.68 1.71
N ASN A 121 28.33 1.52 2.16
CA ASN A 121 29.69 1.03 1.91
C ASN A 121 29.77 0.08 0.70
N HIS A 122 28.76 0.10 -0.18
CA HIS A 122 28.67 -0.80 -1.32
C HIS A 122 29.18 -0.14 -2.60
N TRP A 123 29.59 -0.97 -3.55
CA TRP A 123 29.98 -0.56 -4.90
C TRP A 123 29.30 -1.44 -5.94
N VAL A 124 29.24 -0.96 -7.19
CA VAL A 124 28.60 -1.69 -8.29
C VAL A 124 29.56 -1.92 -9.45
N CYS A 125 29.46 -3.10 -10.05
CA CYS A 125 30.20 -3.47 -11.25
C CYS A 125 29.93 -2.52 -12.43
N THR A 126 31.00 -2.01 -13.04
CA THR A 126 30.96 -1.23 -14.29
C THR A 126 31.37 -2.05 -15.52
N LYS A 127 31.80 -3.30 -15.32
CA LYS A 127 32.32 -4.17 -16.39
C LYS A 127 31.31 -5.16 -16.96
N LYS A 128 30.28 -5.51 -16.19
CA LYS A 128 29.26 -6.51 -16.56
C LYS A 128 27.89 -6.02 -16.11
N ASN A 129 26.88 -6.28 -16.94
CA ASN A 129 25.49 -6.04 -16.58
C ASN A 129 24.96 -7.22 -15.77
N GLY A 130 24.28 -6.92 -14.67
CA GLY A 130 23.69 -7.93 -13.80
C GLY A 130 22.37 -8.43 -14.36
N LEU A 131 22.09 -9.72 -14.19
CA LEU A 131 20.88 -10.34 -14.72
C LEU A 131 19.61 -9.67 -14.18
N THR A 132 19.58 -9.39 -12.87
CA THR A 132 18.45 -8.69 -12.24
C THR A 132 18.25 -7.29 -12.84
N SER A 133 19.33 -6.53 -13.04
CA SER A 133 19.28 -5.19 -13.63
C SER A 133 18.67 -5.22 -15.02
N VAL A 134 19.15 -6.12 -15.88
CA VAL A 134 18.69 -6.26 -17.26
C VAL A 134 17.23 -6.68 -17.29
N LEU A 135 16.86 -7.77 -16.62
CA LEU A 135 15.50 -8.30 -16.69
C LEU A 135 14.47 -7.35 -16.09
N ILE A 136 14.72 -6.84 -14.89
CA ILE A 136 13.79 -5.90 -14.24
C ILE A 136 13.73 -4.58 -15.00
N GLY A 137 14.85 -4.11 -15.54
CA GLY A 137 14.91 -2.95 -16.42
C GLY A 137 14.08 -3.13 -17.70
N SER A 138 14.20 -4.27 -18.37
CA SER A 138 13.43 -4.59 -19.57
C SER A 138 11.92 -4.68 -19.29
N LEU A 139 11.52 -5.34 -18.19
CA LEU A 139 10.11 -5.40 -17.79
C LEU A 139 9.57 -4.02 -17.42
N ARG A 140 10.40 -3.16 -16.81
CA ARG A 140 10.05 -1.76 -16.51
C ARG A 140 9.81 -0.98 -17.80
N ASP A 141 10.71 -1.08 -18.77
CA ASP A 141 10.58 -0.36 -20.04
C ASP A 141 9.36 -0.83 -20.82
N LEU A 142 9.13 -2.15 -20.91
CA LEU A 142 7.93 -2.71 -21.53
C LEU A 142 6.66 -2.16 -20.88
N ARG A 143 6.64 -2.09 -19.54
CA ARG A 143 5.49 -1.55 -18.83
C ARG A 143 5.30 -0.07 -19.10
N VAL A 144 6.32 0.73 -18.81
CA VAL A 144 6.20 2.19 -18.72
C VAL A 144 6.18 2.84 -20.11
N ASN A 145 7.06 2.39 -21.01
CA ASN A 145 7.22 3.02 -22.32
C ASN A 145 6.20 2.49 -23.34
N TYR A 146 5.71 1.25 -23.16
CA TYR A 146 4.82 0.60 -24.12
C TYR A 146 3.42 0.32 -23.56
N TYR A 147 3.27 -0.68 -22.68
CA TYR A 147 1.95 -1.20 -22.28
C TYR A 147 1.07 -0.18 -21.53
N LYS A 148 1.67 0.66 -20.68
CA LYS A 148 0.94 1.74 -19.97
C LYS A 148 0.39 2.79 -20.94
N ASN A 149 1.12 3.11 -22.00
CA ASN A 149 0.72 4.10 -22.99
C ASN A 149 -0.32 3.51 -23.96
N MET A 150 -0.11 2.27 -24.43
CA MET A 150 -1.06 1.57 -25.29
C MET A 150 -2.42 1.38 -24.62
N ALA A 151 -2.46 1.09 -23.32
CA ALA A 151 -3.71 0.96 -22.56
C ALA A 151 -4.59 2.23 -22.55
N LYS A 152 -4.04 3.39 -22.93
CA LYS A 152 -4.74 4.69 -22.95
C LYS A 152 -5.05 5.20 -24.37
N LYS A 153 -4.62 4.51 -25.43
CA LYS A 153 -4.81 5.00 -26.81
C LYS A 153 -6.24 4.81 -27.28
N ASP A 154 -6.89 5.88 -27.72
CA ASP A 154 -8.31 5.84 -28.12
C ASP A 154 -8.61 5.06 -29.39
N THR A 155 -7.61 4.85 -30.24
CA THR A 155 -7.71 4.15 -31.53
C THR A 155 -7.91 2.63 -31.43
N LEU A 156 -7.79 2.05 -30.23
CA LEU A 156 -7.83 0.60 -30.01
C LEU A 156 -9.24 0.12 -29.64
N THR A 157 -9.54 -1.15 -29.93
CA THR A 157 -10.79 -1.77 -29.49
C THR A 157 -10.84 -1.89 -27.96
N VAL A 158 -12.04 -2.12 -27.42
CA VAL A 158 -12.24 -2.31 -25.97
C VAL A 158 -11.44 -3.52 -25.47
N GLU A 159 -11.42 -4.60 -26.24
CA GLU A 159 -10.70 -5.84 -25.93
C GLU A 159 -9.19 -5.64 -25.93
N GLU A 160 -8.65 -4.90 -26.91
CA GLU A 160 -7.23 -4.56 -26.99
C GLU A 160 -6.79 -3.69 -25.81
N LYS A 161 -7.57 -2.63 -25.50
CA LYS A 161 -7.32 -1.80 -24.32
C LYS A 161 -7.32 -2.63 -23.04
N GLN A 162 -8.26 -3.55 -22.90
CA GLN A 162 -8.34 -4.44 -21.75
C GLN A 162 -7.11 -5.36 -21.67
N LEU A 163 -6.66 -5.94 -22.79
CA LEU A 163 -5.46 -6.77 -22.82
C LEU A 163 -4.21 -5.99 -22.41
N PHE A 164 -3.97 -4.80 -22.99
CA PHE A 164 -2.84 -3.96 -22.62
C PHE A 164 -2.89 -3.53 -21.15
N THR A 165 -4.08 -3.23 -20.63
CA THR A 165 -4.28 -2.93 -19.21
C THR A 165 -3.89 -4.12 -18.34
N VAL A 166 -4.33 -5.33 -18.67
CA VAL A 166 -3.99 -6.56 -17.94
C VAL A 166 -2.47 -6.81 -17.97
N VAL A 167 -1.81 -6.63 -19.13
CA VAL A 167 -0.35 -6.81 -19.23
C VAL A 167 0.40 -5.77 -18.41
N SER A 168 0.01 -4.50 -18.50
CA SER A 168 0.61 -3.41 -17.71
C SER A 168 0.46 -3.65 -16.20
N GLN A 169 -0.67 -4.18 -15.76
CA GLN A 169 -0.91 -4.56 -14.37
C GLN A 169 -0.06 -5.77 -13.94
N ALA A 170 0.04 -6.82 -14.77
CA ALA A 170 0.88 -7.97 -14.49
C ALA A 170 2.35 -7.58 -14.30
N LEU A 171 2.87 -6.75 -15.21
CA LEU A 171 4.22 -6.19 -15.10
C LEU A 171 4.37 -5.37 -13.81
N LYS A 172 3.37 -4.54 -13.46
CA LYS A 172 3.40 -3.74 -12.22
C LYS A 172 3.57 -4.61 -10.98
N VAL A 173 2.85 -5.73 -10.90
CA VAL A 173 2.91 -6.65 -9.75
C VAL A 173 4.32 -7.21 -9.58
N ILE A 174 4.93 -7.69 -10.67
CA ILE A 174 6.29 -8.24 -10.64
C ILE A 174 7.30 -7.15 -10.25
N LEU A 175 7.25 -6.00 -10.94
CA LEU A 175 8.18 -4.88 -10.74
C LEU A 175 8.15 -4.34 -9.30
N ASN A 176 6.96 -4.16 -8.72
CA ASN A 176 6.81 -3.68 -7.34
C ASN A 176 7.35 -4.69 -6.31
N ALA A 177 7.35 -5.99 -6.63
CA ALA A 177 7.88 -7.03 -5.77
C ALA A 177 9.39 -7.23 -5.91
N SER A 178 9.99 -6.90 -7.06
CA SER A 178 11.38 -7.22 -7.40
C SER A 178 12.43 -6.75 -6.38
N TYR A 179 12.31 -5.52 -5.87
CA TYR A 179 13.27 -5.03 -4.86
C TYR A 179 13.07 -5.75 -3.52
N GLY A 180 11.81 -5.98 -3.12
CA GLY A 180 11.46 -6.58 -1.84
C GLY A 180 11.90 -8.04 -1.75
N VAL A 181 11.79 -8.80 -2.84
CA VAL A 181 12.21 -10.21 -2.86
C VAL A 181 13.72 -10.36 -2.72
N MET A 182 14.54 -9.44 -3.25
CA MET A 182 15.99 -9.45 -3.04
C MET A 182 16.39 -9.20 -1.58
N GLY A 183 15.54 -8.51 -0.82
CA GLY A 183 15.70 -8.26 0.61
C GLY A 183 15.00 -9.27 1.52
N ALA A 184 14.35 -10.30 0.96
CA ALA A 184 13.68 -11.35 1.73
C ALA A 184 14.57 -12.59 1.88
N GLU A 185 14.99 -12.93 3.10
CA GLU A 185 15.96 -14.02 3.35
C GLU A 185 15.55 -15.38 2.80
N ILE A 186 14.24 -15.64 2.72
CA ILE A 186 13.67 -16.87 2.15
C ILE A 186 13.89 -17.00 0.64
N PHE A 187 14.24 -15.90 -0.03
CA PHE A 187 14.46 -15.89 -1.48
C PHE A 187 15.83 -16.52 -1.82
N PRO A 188 15.91 -17.49 -2.74
CA PRO A 188 17.16 -18.21 -2.99
C PRO A 188 18.33 -17.33 -3.48
N LEU A 189 18.02 -16.25 -4.21
CA LEU A 189 18.99 -15.27 -4.70
C LEU A 189 18.97 -13.98 -3.85
N TYR A 190 18.55 -14.08 -2.59
CA TYR A 190 18.60 -12.94 -1.67
C TYR A 190 20.02 -12.43 -1.53
N PHE A 191 20.14 -11.11 -1.58
CA PHE A 191 21.41 -10.44 -1.42
C PHE A 191 21.15 -9.05 -0.83
N LEU A 192 21.25 -8.96 0.50
CA LEU A 192 20.97 -7.74 1.26
C LEU A 192 21.67 -6.49 0.72
N PRO A 193 22.96 -6.53 0.34
CA PRO A 193 23.63 -5.34 -0.20
C PRO A 193 22.96 -4.74 -1.44
N ALA A 194 22.34 -5.57 -2.29
CA ALA A 194 21.60 -5.05 -3.46
C ALA A 194 20.27 -4.38 -3.05
N ALA A 195 19.57 -4.91 -2.04
CA ALA A 195 18.36 -4.30 -1.51
C ALA A 195 18.65 -2.97 -0.77
N GLU A 196 19.74 -2.94 0.01
CA GLU A 196 20.25 -1.74 0.67
C GLU A 196 20.67 -0.67 -0.34
N ALA A 197 21.45 -1.05 -1.35
CA ALA A 197 21.84 -0.16 -2.45
C ALA A 197 20.62 0.47 -3.14
N THR A 198 19.59 -0.34 -3.40
CA THR A 198 18.36 0.10 -4.08
C THR A 198 17.61 1.13 -3.24
N THR A 199 17.40 0.85 -1.95
CA THR A 199 16.67 1.75 -1.05
C THR A 199 17.48 3.01 -0.72
N ALA A 200 18.79 2.91 -0.51
CA ALA A 200 19.67 4.06 -0.28
C ALA A 200 19.69 5.02 -1.47
N THR A 201 19.82 4.49 -2.69
CA THR A 201 19.72 5.31 -3.91
C THR A 201 18.35 5.96 -4.01
N GLY A 202 17.26 5.23 -3.70
CA GLY A 202 15.91 5.79 -3.69
C GLY A 202 15.77 6.96 -2.71
N ARG A 203 16.25 6.79 -1.47
CA ARG A 203 16.26 7.89 -0.48
C ARG A 203 17.06 9.10 -0.97
N HIS A 204 18.22 8.87 -1.57
CA HIS A 204 19.05 9.94 -2.11
C HIS A 204 18.33 10.73 -3.21
N ILE A 205 17.71 10.05 -4.18
CA ILE A 205 16.95 10.68 -5.27
C ILE A 205 15.77 11.51 -4.71
N ILE A 206 15.02 10.97 -3.75
CA ILE A 206 13.90 11.70 -3.14
C ILE A 206 14.40 12.95 -2.39
N LEU A 207 15.47 12.84 -1.59
CA LEU A 207 16.03 14.00 -0.87
C LEU A 207 16.53 15.09 -1.82
N ASP A 208 17.24 14.69 -2.87
CA ASP A 208 17.72 15.61 -3.90
C ASP A 208 16.56 16.31 -4.63
N THR A 209 15.49 15.56 -4.95
CA THR A 209 14.28 16.13 -5.57
C THR A 209 13.58 17.11 -4.62
N ILE A 210 13.50 16.81 -3.32
CA ILE A 210 12.95 17.71 -2.30
C ILE A 210 13.76 19.01 -2.23
N ASN A 211 15.10 18.92 -2.26
CA ASN A 211 15.96 20.10 -2.25
C ASN A 211 15.73 20.97 -3.50
N LYS A 212 15.61 20.35 -4.67
CA LYS A 212 15.28 21.06 -5.92
C LYS A 212 13.91 21.71 -5.87
N CYS A 213 12.91 21.06 -5.27
CA CYS A 213 11.60 21.69 -5.03
C CYS A 213 11.76 22.96 -4.19
N LYS A 214 12.50 22.90 -3.08
CA LYS A 214 12.75 24.07 -2.20
C LYS A 214 13.49 25.20 -2.92
N GLU A 215 14.54 24.88 -3.68
CA GLU A 215 15.29 25.85 -4.49
C GLU A 215 14.41 26.54 -5.55
N SER A 216 13.45 25.80 -6.11
CA SER A 216 12.46 26.33 -7.04
C SER A 216 11.28 27.04 -6.34
N GLY A 217 11.30 27.21 -5.02
CA GLY A 217 10.23 27.86 -4.25
C GLY A 217 8.94 27.04 -4.11
N ILE A 218 9.05 25.70 -4.12
CA ILE A 218 7.93 24.78 -3.98
C ILE A 218 7.98 24.15 -2.59
N ASP A 219 6.90 24.31 -1.82
CA ASP A 219 6.77 23.65 -0.52
C ASP A 219 6.44 22.16 -0.69
N VAL A 220 7.25 21.30 -0.08
CA VAL A 220 6.97 19.86 0.03
C VAL A 220 6.25 19.60 1.35
N LEU A 221 5.01 19.14 1.28
CA LEU A 221 4.13 18.90 2.42
C LEU A 221 4.27 17.50 3.00
N TYR A 222 4.54 16.51 2.16
CA TYR A 222 4.65 15.11 2.56
C TYR A 222 5.37 14.31 1.46
N GLY A 223 5.92 13.16 1.82
CA GLY A 223 6.47 12.21 0.85
C GLY A 223 6.41 10.78 1.38
N ASP A 224 5.93 9.84 0.55
CA ASP A 224 5.89 8.42 0.87
C ASP A 224 6.68 7.65 -0.17
N THR A 225 7.88 7.21 0.18
CA THR A 225 8.73 6.22 -0.51
C THR A 225 9.17 6.60 -1.94
N ASP A 226 8.22 6.84 -2.82
CA ASP A 226 8.34 7.12 -4.25
C ASP A 226 7.45 8.29 -4.73
N SER A 227 6.73 8.96 -3.82
CA SER A 227 5.86 10.09 -4.13
C SER A 227 6.11 11.31 -3.25
N LEU A 228 5.84 12.51 -3.78
CA LEU A 228 5.97 13.81 -3.13
C LEU A 228 4.68 14.63 -3.30
N PHE A 229 4.24 15.26 -2.21
CA PHE A 229 3.08 16.14 -2.16
C PHE A 229 3.61 17.57 -2.12
N VAL A 230 3.34 18.33 -3.18
CA VAL A 230 3.84 19.69 -3.34
C VAL A 230 2.70 20.70 -3.37
N LYS A 231 2.88 21.82 -2.69
CA LYS A 231 1.85 22.87 -2.55
C LYS A 231 1.95 23.89 -3.68
N LYS A 232 0.82 24.14 -4.35
CA LYS A 232 0.63 25.21 -5.34
C LYS A 232 1.76 25.34 -6.37
N PRO A 233 2.32 24.25 -6.92
CA PRO A 233 3.36 24.40 -7.92
C PRO A 233 2.77 24.99 -9.22
N THR A 234 3.53 25.86 -9.88
CA THR A 234 3.23 26.30 -11.25
C THR A 234 3.62 25.20 -12.26
N SER A 235 3.00 25.18 -13.45
CA SER A 235 3.34 24.20 -14.49
C SER A 235 4.82 24.22 -14.86
N LYS A 236 5.43 25.41 -14.95
CA LYS A 236 6.86 25.58 -15.21
C LYS A 236 7.73 24.95 -14.12
N GLN A 237 7.41 25.21 -12.86
CA GLN A 237 8.11 24.60 -11.72
C GLN A 237 8.03 23.07 -11.77
N ILE A 238 6.87 22.50 -12.09
CA ILE A 238 6.71 21.04 -12.23
C ILE A 238 7.61 20.50 -13.35
N GLU A 239 7.54 21.10 -14.55
CA GLU A 239 8.32 20.68 -15.71
C GLU A 239 9.83 20.76 -15.44
N ASP A 240 10.30 21.80 -14.76
CA ASP A 240 11.69 21.96 -14.36
C ASP A 240 12.13 20.84 -13.41
N ILE A 241 11.31 20.49 -12.41
CA ILE A 241 11.63 19.40 -11.46
C ILE A 241 11.63 18.04 -12.16
N ILE A 242 10.66 17.77 -13.05
CA ILE A 242 10.62 16.53 -13.83
C ILE A 242 11.86 16.41 -14.70
N THR A 243 12.26 17.50 -15.36
CA THR A 243 13.44 17.53 -16.24
C THR A 243 14.71 17.29 -15.45
N LYS A 244 14.90 17.97 -14.32
CA LYS A 244 16.06 17.76 -13.42
C LYS A 244 16.12 16.32 -12.90
N ALA A 245 15.01 15.76 -12.44
CA ALA A 245 14.97 14.36 -11.98
C ALA A 245 15.41 13.36 -13.07
N LYS A 246 15.00 13.61 -14.32
CA LYS A 246 15.42 12.80 -15.47
C LYS A 246 16.89 13.00 -15.83
N MET A 247 17.38 14.24 -15.88
CA MET A 247 18.77 14.54 -16.23
C MET A 247 19.76 14.01 -15.20
N ASP A 248 19.47 14.21 -13.91
CA ASP A 248 20.43 13.96 -12.85
C ASP A 248 20.46 12.49 -12.42
N HIS A 249 19.31 11.81 -12.50
CA HIS A 249 19.15 10.44 -11.97
C HIS A 249 18.63 9.42 -12.97
N ASN A 250 18.25 9.85 -14.17
CA ASN A 250 17.67 9.00 -15.22
C ASN A 250 16.41 8.23 -14.76
N VAL A 251 15.58 8.90 -13.96
CA VAL A 251 14.29 8.40 -13.47
C VAL A 251 13.15 9.26 -14.01
N GLU A 252 11.97 8.67 -14.17
CA GLU A 252 10.78 9.36 -14.66
C GLU A 252 9.89 9.77 -13.48
N LEU A 253 9.70 11.07 -13.32
CA LEU A 253 8.77 11.68 -12.38
C LEU A 253 7.54 12.16 -13.16
N GLU A 254 6.34 11.82 -12.68
CA GLU A 254 5.09 12.20 -13.32
C GLU A 254 4.11 12.81 -12.31
N ILE A 255 3.20 13.66 -12.79
CA ILE A 255 2.04 14.05 -11.98
C ILE A 255 1.13 12.83 -11.88
N GLU A 256 0.95 12.31 -10.67
CA GLU A 256 0.00 11.22 -10.42
C GLU A 256 -1.42 11.79 -10.26
N LYS A 257 -1.54 12.84 -9.44
CA LYS A 257 -2.84 13.38 -9.01
C LYS A 257 -2.75 14.86 -8.67
N GLU A 258 -3.90 15.52 -8.80
CA GLU A 258 -4.10 16.87 -8.29
C GLU A 258 -5.27 16.89 -7.31
N TYR A 259 -4.98 17.34 -6.09
CA TYR A 259 -5.93 17.49 -5.01
C TYR A 259 -6.39 18.94 -4.92
N ARG A 260 -7.71 19.14 -4.86
CA ARG A 260 -8.32 20.39 -4.42
C ARG A 260 -7.86 20.70 -3.00
N TYR A 261 -7.89 19.69 -2.14
CA TYR A 261 -7.24 19.75 -0.83
C TYR A 261 -6.81 18.37 -0.35
N VAL A 262 -5.82 18.35 0.53
CA VAL A 262 -5.39 17.19 1.32
C VAL A 262 -5.40 17.57 2.80
N VAL A 263 -5.78 16.63 3.65
CA VAL A 263 -5.64 16.71 5.09
C VAL A 263 -4.57 15.71 5.50
N LEU A 264 -3.49 16.24 6.07
CA LEU A 264 -2.35 15.48 6.53
C LEU A 264 -2.40 15.40 8.05
N SER A 265 -2.33 14.18 8.58
CA SER A 265 -2.16 13.93 10.03
C SER A 265 -0.68 13.74 10.34
N GLY A 266 -0.27 13.87 11.61
CA GLY A 266 1.09 13.52 12.05
C GLY A 266 1.46 12.05 11.86
N ARG A 267 0.49 11.19 11.55
CA ARG A 267 0.72 9.76 11.31
C ARG A 267 1.15 9.53 9.85
N LYS A 268 2.30 8.88 9.67
CA LYS A 268 2.78 8.44 8.35
C LYS A 268 1.75 7.53 7.66
N LYS A 269 1.62 7.68 6.34
CA LYS A 269 0.71 6.91 5.47
C LYS A 269 -0.78 7.03 5.83
N ASN A 270 -1.15 8.06 6.58
CA ASN A 270 -2.52 8.40 6.92
C ASN A 270 -2.84 9.81 6.42
N TYR A 271 -3.60 9.89 5.33
CA TYR A 271 -4.08 11.14 4.78
C TYR A 271 -5.40 10.97 4.03
N LEU A 272 -6.11 12.10 3.92
CA LEU A 272 -7.35 12.28 3.19
C LEU A 272 -7.11 13.30 2.08
N GLY A 273 -7.41 12.97 0.82
CA GLY A 273 -7.29 13.91 -0.30
C GLY A 273 -8.55 13.93 -1.15
N VAL A 274 -8.98 15.12 -1.58
CA VAL A 274 -10.12 15.28 -2.50
C VAL A 274 -9.61 15.83 -3.81
N THR A 275 -9.76 15.06 -4.89
CA THR A 275 -9.27 15.48 -6.21
C THR A 275 -10.05 16.69 -6.73
N LYS A 276 -9.52 17.39 -7.73
CA LYS A 276 -10.24 18.49 -8.39
C LYS A 276 -11.65 18.09 -8.86
N ASN A 277 -11.81 16.83 -9.29
CA ASN A 277 -13.07 16.24 -9.76
C ASN A 277 -14.00 15.78 -8.60
N GLY A 278 -13.67 16.07 -7.34
CA GLY A 278 -14.51 15.71 -6.18
C GLY A 278 -14.35 14.27 -5.69
N LYS A 279 -13.44 13.48 -6.27
CA LYS A 279 -13.20 12.11 -5.81
C LYS A 279 -12.42 12.13 -4.50
N VAL A 280 -12.94 11.47 -3.47
CA VAL A 280 -12.27 11.33 -2.18
C VAL A 280 -11.36 10.10 -2.15
N ASP A 281 -10.07 10.34 -1.95
CA ASP A 281 -9.03 9.36 -1.71
C ASP A 281 -8.66 9.36 -0.22
N VAL A 282 -8.81 8.24 0.46
CA VAL A 282 -8.33 8.09 1.84
C VAL A 282 -7.33 6.94 1.85
N LYS A 283 -6.10 7.18 2.29
CA LYS A 283 -5.09 6.12 2.43
C LYS A 283 -5.21 5.47 3.80
N GLY A 284 -5.12 4.14 3.82
CA GLY A 284 -5.24 3.31 5.03
C GLY A 284 -6.59 2.62 5.21
N LEU A 285 -7.59 2.93 4.39
CA LEU A 285 -9.02 2.66 4.61
C LEU A 285 -9.39 1.27 5.14
N THR A 286 -10.00 1.25 6.32
CA THR A 286 -10.75 0.12 6.90
C THR A 286 -12.20 0.06 6.40
N GLY A 287 -12.89 1.21 6.22
CA GLY A 287 -14.33 1.25 5.88
C GLY A 287 -14.73 0.69 4.51
N LYS A 288 -13.77 0.52 3.57
CA LYS A 288 -14.01 -0.14 2.27
C LYS A 288 -13.86 -1.66 2.31
N LYS A 289 -13.52 -2.25 3.46
CA LYS A 289 -13.36 -3.70 3.60
C LYS A 289 -14.72 -4.40 3.51
N SER A 290 -14.76 -5.57 2.88
CA SER A 290 -15.98 -6.34 2.60
C SER A 290 -16.75 -6.79 3.85
N HIS A 291 -16.08 -6.88 5.00
CA HIS A 291 -16.68 -7.30 6.27
C HIS A 291 -17.22 -6.14 7.11
N THR A 292 -17.13 -4.89 6.64
CA THR A 292 -17.69 -3.72 7.34
C THR A 292 -19.22 -3.81 7.30
N PRO A 293 -19.92 -3.72 8.45
CA PRO A 293 -21.37 -3.73 8.50
C PRO A 293 -21.98 -2.65 7.60
N PRO A 294 -23.08 -2.94 6.89
CA PRO A 294 -23.73 -1.99 5.99
C PRO A 294 -24.00 -0.60 6.60
N PHE A 295 -24.47 -0.52 7.85
CA PHE A 295 -24.78 0.79 8.45
C PHE A 295 -23.55 1.71 8.58
N ILE A 296 -22.39 1.14 8.93
CA ILE A 296 -21.12 1.89 9.04
C ILE A 296 -20.63 2.24 7.65
N LYS A 297 -20.81 1.36 6.68
CA LYS A 297 -20.44 1.62 5.29
C LYS A 297 -21.26 2.77 4.71
N THR A 298 -22.57 2.80 4.97
CA THR A 298 -23.46 3.90 4.58
C THR A 298 -23.02 5.21 5.23
N LEU A 299 -22.87 5.23 6.56
CA LEU A 299 -22.35 6.40 7.28
C LEU A 299 -21.04 6.87 6.66
N PHE A 300 -20.08 5.97 6.46
CA PHE A 300 -18.78 6.27 5.89
C PHE A 300 -18.89 6.95 4.51
N TYR A 301 -19.75 6.47 3.60
CA TYR A 301 -19.96 7.13 2.31
C TYR A 301 -20.63 8.50 2.47
N GLU A 302 -21.60 8.66 3.36
CA GLU A 302 -22.18 9.98 3.65
C GLU A 302 -21.13 10.98 4.16
N LEU A 303 -20.16 10.52 4.97
CA LEU A 303 -19.05 11.38 5.40
C LEU A 303 -18.14 11.74 4.21
N LEU A 304 -17.86 10.80 3.30
CA LEU A 304 -17.10 11.10 2.09
C LEU A 304 -17.81 12.11 1.18
N ASP A 305 -19.14 12.03 1.05
CA ASP A 305 -19.92 12.97 0.26
C ASP A 305 -19.79 14.39 0.81
N VAL A 306 -19.92 14.54 2.14
CA VAL A 306 -19.68 15.84 2.81
C VAL A 306 -18.28 16.37 2.53
N LEU A 307 -17.26 15.52 2.57
CA LEU A 307 -15.86 15.91 2.30
C LEU A 307 -15.65 16.31 0.84
N SER A 308 -16.34 15.67 -0.10
CA SER A 308 -16.18 15.91 -1.54
C SER A 308 -16.58 17.33 -1.98
N GLU A 309 -17.51 17.94 -1.25
CA GLU A 309 -18.09 19.25 -1.56
C GLU A 309 -17.22 20.42 -1.11
N ILE A 310 -16.26 20.19 -0.21
CA ILE A 310 -15.46 21.24 0.43
C ILE A 310 -14.55 21.94 -0.58
N LYS A 311 -14.55 23.27 -0.55
CA LYS A 311 -13.74 24.17 -1.39
C LYS A 311 -12.94 25.18 -0.59
N THR A 312 -13.30 25.44 0.67
CA THR A 312 -12.65 26.45 1.52
C THR A 312 -12.35 25.93 2.92
N VAL A 313 -11.48 26.63 3.66
CA VAL A 313 -11.14 26.29 5.06
C VAL A 313 -12.36 26.45 5.97
N GLU A 314 -13.20 27.44 5.71
CA GLU A 314 -14.44 27.70 6.45
C GLU A 314 -15.46 26.58 6.23
N GLU A 315 -15.61 26.11 4.99
CA GLU A 315 -16.43 24.93 4.68
C GLU A 315 -15.90 23.68 5.36
N PHE A 316 -14.57 23.53 5.44
CA PHE A 316 -13.97 22.41 6.16
C PHE A 316 -14.33 22.43 7.66
N LYS A 317 -14.29 23.60 8.31
CA LYS A 317 -14.75 23.76 9.69
C LYS A 317 -16.23 23.39 9.85
N ARG A 318 -17.10 23.85 8.95
CA ARG A 318 -18.54 23.48 8.95
C ARG A 318 -18.75 21.98 8.71
N ALA A 319 -17.96 21.39 7.82
CA ALA A 319 -18.02 19.97 7.52
C ALA A 319 -17.64 19.11 8.73
N LYS A 320 -16.64 19.51 9.53
CA LYS A 320 -16.30 18.81 10.79
C LYS A 320 -17.52 18.71 11.72
N ASN A 321 -18.30 19.78 11.86
CA ASN A 321 -19.51 19.78 12.68
C ASN A 321 -20.57 18.84 12.08
N LYS A 322 -20.87 18.97 10.78
CA LYS A 322 -21.83 18.10 10.08
C LYS A 322 -21.45 16.60 10.17
N ILE A 323 -20.17 16.29 10.09
CA ILE A 323 -19.63 14.93 10.25
C ILE A 323 -19.84 14.45 11.69
N SER A 324 -19.54 15.29 12.68
CA SER A 324 -19.75 14.99 14.10
C SER A 324 -21.23 14.72 14.41
N ASP A 325 -22.14 15.53 13.85
CA ASP A 325 -23.59 15.34 14.00
C ASP A 325 -24.06 14.01 13.40
N LYS A 326 -23.58 13.66 12.20
CA LYS A 326 -23.89 12.38 11.54
C LYS A 326 -23.39 11.17 12.34
N ILE A 327 -22.18 11.25 12.88
CA ILE A 327 -21.62 10.20 13.74
C ILE A 327 -22.45 10.06 15.01
N THR A 328 -22.81 11.17 15.64
CA THR A 328 -23.62 11.20 16.87
C THR A 328 -25.00 10.62 16.65
N GLU A 329 -25.68 10.98 15.56
CA GLU A 329 -26.99 10.43 15.23
C GLU A 329 -26.91 8.92 14.93
N CYS A 330 -25.86 8.46 14.24
CA CYS A 330 -25.64 7.03 14.03
C CYS A 330 -25.40 6.29 15.36
N ALA A 331 -24.58 6.86 16.24
CA ALA A 331 -24.31 6.32 17.57
C ALA A 331 -25.59 6.20 18.41
N ARG A 332 -26.46 7.22 18.37
CA ARG A 332 -27.77 7.20 19.03
C ARG A 332 -28.62 6.03 18.52
N LYS A 333 -28.73 5.84 17.20
CA LYS A 333 -29.46 4.72 16.60
C LYS A 333 -28.91 3.35 16.98
N VAL A 334 -27.58 3.22 17.09
CA VAL A 334 -26.93 1.98 17.55
C VAL A 334 -27.29 1.70 19.01
N GLN A 335 -27.16 2.70 19.90
CA GLN A 335 -27.49 2.57 21.31
C GLN A 335 -28.97 2.25 21.56
N ALA A 336 -29.86 2.89 20.79
CA ALA A 336 -31.30 2.64 20.82
C ALA A 336 -31.71 1.31 20.15
N LYS A 337 -30.76 0.55 19.58
CA LYS A 337 -31.02 -0.70 18.84
C LYS A 337 -32.03 -0.53 17.70
N GLU A 338 -32.03 0.65 17.08
CA GLU A 338 -32.92 1.03 15.97
C GLU A 338 -32.42 0.47 14.63
N ILE A 339 -31.11 0.21 14.50
CA ILE A 339 -30.50 -0.32 13.27
C ILE A 339 -31.04 -1.73 12.95
N PRO A 340 -31.49 -2.01 11.71
CA PRO A 340 -31.90 -3.34 11.29
C PRO A 340 -30.80 -4.40 11.44
N LEU A 341 -31.18 -5.65 11.75
CA LEU A 341 -30.23 -6.75 11.95
C LEU A 341 -29.37 -7.03 10.70
N GLN A 342 -29.97 -6.87 9.52
CA GLN A 342 -29.26 -7.05 8.24
C GLN A 342 -28.16 -5.99 8.07
N ASP A 343 -28.39 -4.77 8.54
CA ASP A 343 -27.41 -3.69 8.44
C ASP A 343 -26.29 -3.80 9.46
N LEU A 344 -26.51 -4.54 10.55
CA LEU A 344 -25.51 -4.89 11.57
C LEU A 344 -24.65 -6.11 11.19
N ALA A 345 -24.95 -6.76 10.07
CA ALA A 345 -24.35 -8.04 9.70
C ALA A 345 -22.88 -7.90 9.28
N PHE A 346 -22.03 -8.73 9.88
CA PHE A 346 -20.68 -9.02 9.38
C PHE A 346 -20.78 -10.19 8.40
N ASN A 347 -20.31 -9.99 7.17
CA ASN A 347 -20.33 -11.00 6.12
C ASN A 347 -18.92 -11.55 5.91
N VAL A 348 -18.71 -12.84 6.20
CA VAL A 348 -17.40 -13.48 6.09
C VAL A 348 -17.52 -14.82 5.39
N MET A 349 -16.69 -15.03 4.37
CA MET A 349 -16.59 -16.30 3.65
C MET A 349 -15.82 -17.33 4.46
N ILE A 350 -16.35 -18.55 4.51
CA ILE A 350 -15.69 -19.70 5.11
C ILE A 350 -14.62 -20.27 4.18
N SER A 351 -13.38 -20.37 4.67
CA SER A 351 -12.25 -20.90 3.89
C SER A 351 -11.99 -22.41 4.06
N LYS A 352 -12.57 -23.05 5.08
CA LYS A 352 -12.45 -24.48 5.44
C LYS A 352 -13.73 -24.97 6.11
N ALA A 353 -14.03 -26.26 6.12
CA ALA A 353 -15.25 -26.72 6.79
C ALA A 353 -15.22 -26.36 8.30
N PRO A 354 -16.36 -26.05 8.95
CA PRO A 354 -16.39 -25.71 10.38
C PRO A 354 -15.73 -26.74 11.30
N LYS A 355 -15.71 -28.01 10.88
CA LYS A 355 -15.10 -29.16 11.58
C LYS A 355 -13.56 -29.11 11.59
N ASP A 356 -12.95 -28.44 10.60
CA ASP A 356 -11.48 -28.37 10.46
C ASP A 356 -10.84 -27.30 11.37
N TYR A 357 -11.63 -26.53 12.12
CA TYR A 357 -11.16 -25.52 13.06
C TYR A 357 -11.04 -26.10 14.48
N THR A 358 -9.85 -26.60 14.82
CA THR A 358 -9.59 -27.34 16.07
C THR A 358 -8.97 -26.53 17.21
N LYS A 359 -8.19 -25.47 16.92
CA LYS A 359 -7.48 -24.68 17.96
C LYS A 359 -8.21 -23.42 18.40
N THR A 360 -8.40 -22.49 17.47
CA THR A 360 -9.10 -21.23 17.72
C THR A 360 -10.28 -21.19 16.76
N VAL A 361 -11.49 -20.96 17.27
CA VAL A 361 -12.70 -20.90 16.47
C VAL A 361 -13.05 -19.44 16.19
N PRO A 362 -12.86 -18.95 14.94
CA PRO A 362 -13.21 -17.59 14.58
C PRO A 362 -14.71 -17.30 14.79
N GLN A 363 -15.06 -16.02 14.88
CA GLN A 363 -16.45 -15.58 15.07
C GLN A 363 -17.40 -16.09 13.98
N HIS A 364 -17.03 -15.96 12.71
CA HIS A 364 -17.83 -16.46 11.59
C HIS A 364 -18.01 -17.99 11.63
N ILE A 365 -17.03 -18.75 12.16
CA ILE A 365 -17.16 -20.20 12.34
C ILE A 365 -18.07 -20.54 13.54
N ARG A 366 -18.02 -19.77 14.63
CA ARG A 366 -18.97 -19.91 15.75
C ARG A 366 -20.42 -19.65 15.32
N ALA A 367 -20.64 -18.69 14.42
CA ALA A 367 -21.94 -18.47 13.81
C ALA A 367 -22.32 -19.61 12.85
N ALA A 368 -21.38 -20.07 12.01
CA ALA A 368 -21.60 -21.19 11.10
C ALA A 368 -22.06 -22.47 11.82
N LYS A 369 -21.43 -22.83 12.94
CA LYS A 369 -21.83 -23.99 13.77
C LYS A 369 -23.26 -23.89 14.30
N GLN A 370 -23.78 -22.68 14.52
CA GLN A 370 -25.19 -22.48 14.90
C GLN A 370 -26.13 -22.67 13.72
N LEU A 371 -25.68 -22.39 12.49
CA LEU A 371 -26.46 -22.59 11.26
C LEU A 371 -26.47 -24.05 10.78
N GLU A 372 -25.54 -24.90 11.23
CA GLU A 372 -25.51 -26.33 10.87
C GLU A 372 -26.79 -27.07 11.29
N SER A 373 -27.55 -26.57 12.27
CA SER A 373 -28.87 -27.13 12.62
C SER A 373 -29.99 -26.76 11.64
N ILE A 374 -29.74 -25.80 10.74
CA ILE A 374 -30.73 -25.24 9.80
C ILE A 374 -30.38 -25.61 8.36
N ARG A 375 -29.08 -25.58 8.01
CA ARG A 375 -28.60 -25.91 6.66
C ARG A 375 -27.19 -26.47 6.69
N GLU A 376 -26.84 -27.21 5.63
CA GLU A 376 -25.47 -27.65 5.40
C GLU A 376 -24.59 -26.44 5.07
N ILE A 377 -23.41 -26.37 5.69
CA ILE A 377 -22.44 -25.28 5.48
C ILE A 377 -21.17 -25.83 4.80
N LYS A 378 -20.83 -25.26 3.64
CA LYS A 378 -19.72 -25.68 2.78
C LYS A 378 -18.62 -24.62 2.72
N LYS A 379 -17.44 -25.06 2.26
CA LYS A 379 -16.34 -24.14 1.94
C LYS A 379 -16.77 -23.20 0.82
N GLY A 380 -16.55 -21.91 1.01
CA GLY A 380 -16.98 -20.85 0.08
C GLY A 380 -18.28 -20.14 0.49
N ASP A 381 -19.05 -20.71 1.44
CA ASP A 381 -20.27 -20.06 1.92
C ASP A 381 -19.97 -18.77 2.67
N ILE A 382 -20.85 -17.79 2.51
CA ILE A 382 -20.82 -16.53 3.24
C ILE A 382 -21.70 -16.66 4.49
N ILE A 383 -21.12 -16.38 5.65
CA ILE A 383 -21.83 -16.35 6.93
C ILE A 383 -22.06 -14.91 7.33
N SER A 384 -23.33 -14.58 7.49
CA SER A 384 -23.82 -13.31 8.01
C SER A 384 -24.12 -13.46 9.50
N TYR A 385 -23.41 -12.70 10.33
CA TYR A 385 -23.60 -12.77 11.79
C TYR A 385 -23.53 -11.39 12.44
N ILE A 386 -24.15 -11.25 13.62
CA ILE A 386 -24.10 -10.05 14.46
C ILE A 386 -23.32 -10.31 15.75
N LYS A 387 -22.90 -9.24 16.44
CA LYS A 387 -22.31 -9.30 17.79
C LYS A 387 -23.40 -9.27 18.85
N ILE A 388 -23.30 -10.16 19.82
CA ILE A 388 -24.26 -10.28 20.93
C ILE A 388 -23.55 -10.25 22.28
N LEU A 389 -24.26 -9.81 23.32
CA LEU A 389 -23.71 -9.60 24.68
C LEU A 389 -23.24 -10.91 25.33
N ASN A 390 -24.01 -11.99 25.14
CA ASN A 390 -23.78 -13.26 25.81
C ASN A 390 -22.96 -14.23 24.94
N LYS A 391 -22.29 -15.20 25.59
CA LYS A 391 -21.65 -16.31 24.87
C LYS A 391 -22.70 -17.01 23.96
N PRO A 392 -22.36 -17.34 22.71
CA PRO A 392 -21.01 -17.42 22.14
C PRO A 392 -20.45 -16.09 21.58
N GLY A 393 -21.06 -14.94 21.87
CA GLY A 393 -20.61 -13.59 21.48
C GLY A 393 -20.96 -13.20 20.04
N VAL A 394 -21.55 -14.14 19.29
CA VAL A 394 -22.02 -13.93 17.92
C VAL A 394 -23.26 -14.78 17.64
N ARG A 395 -24.15 -14.27 16.80
CA ARG A 395 -25.37 -14.97 16.37
C ARG A 395 -25.54 -14.82 14.86
N PRO A 396 -25.91 -15.88 14.12
CA PRO A 396 -26.34 -15.74 12.73
C PRO A 396 -27.48 -14.73 12.62
N VAL A 397 -27.48 -13.90 11.56
CA VAL A 397 -28.54 -12.89 11.35
C VAL A 397 -29.93 -13.54 11.34
N GLU A 398 -30.03 -14.71 10.72
CA GLU A 398 -31.27 -15.51 10.61
C GLU A 398 -31.85 -15.96 11.96
N MET A 399 -31.04 -16.00 13.02
CA MET A 399 -31.42 -16.46 14.37
C MET A 399 -31.40 -15.36 15.43
N ALA A 400 -31.00 -14.14 15.04
CA ALA A 400 -30.73 -13.05 15.98
C ALA A 400 -31.99 -12.29 16.39
N ARG A 401 -32.02 -11.85 17.65
CA ARG A 401 -33.03 -10.90 18.16
C ARG A 401 -32.39 -9.55 18.46
N LYS A 402 -33.15 -8.46 18.27
CA LYS A 402 -32.68 -7.10 18.58
C LYS A 402 -32.22 -6.93 20.02
N SER A 403 -32.87 -7.59 20.98
CA SER A 403 -32.51 -7.52 22.40
C SER A 403 -31.08 -8.02 22.69
N GLU A 404 -30.56 -8.94 21.88
CA GLU A 404 -29.26 -9.58 22.09
C GLU A 404 -28.07 -8.72 21.63
N ILE A 405 -28.30 -7.65 20.85
CA ILE A 405 -27.26 -6.82 20.23
C ILE A 405 -26.31 -6.25 21.29
N ASP A 406 -25.01 -6.46 21.06
CA ASP A 406 -23.93 -5.81 21.81
C ASP A 406 -23.58 -4.46 21.15
N THR A 407 -24.24 -3.40 21.61
CA THR A 407 -24.07 -2.05 21.07
C THR A 407 -22.64 -1.53 21.27
N SER A 408 -22.00 -1.84 22.40
CA SER A 408 -20.62 -1.45 22.69
C SER A 408 -19.64 -1.96 21.63
N LYS A 409 -19.78 -3.21 21.20
CA LYS A 409 -18.93 -3.78 20.13
C LYS A 409 -19.13 -3.12 18.78
N TYR A 410 -20.34 -2.65 18.48
CA TYR A 410 -20.61 -1.88 17.26
C TYR A 410 -20.06 -0.46 17.34
N MET A 411 -20.09 0.17 18.52
CA MET A 411 -19.46 1.47 18.76
C MET A 411 -17.94 1.41 18.60
N GLU A 412 -17.27 0.44 19.23
CA GLU A 412 -15.83 0.20 19.07
C GLU A 412 -15.44 -0.03 17.60
N PHE A 413 -16.26 -0.80 16.87
CA PHE A 413 -15.99 -1.09 15.46
C PHE A 413 -16.23 0.13 14.57
N MET A 414 -17.26 0.93 14.87
CA MET A 414 -17.51 2.20 14.17
C MET A 414 -16.37 3.19 14.40
N GLU A 415 -15.92 3.37 15.63
CA GLU A 415 -14.75 4.17 15.99
C GLU A 415 -13.51 3.72 15.20
N SER A 416 -13.16 2.44 15.27
CA SER A 416 -12.01 1.90 14.54
C SER A 416 -12.12 2.06 13.02
N THR A 417 -13.34 2.03 12.49
CA THR A 417 -13.58 2.21 11.05
C THR A 417 -13.44 3.67 10.64
N LEU A 418 -13.86 4.60 11.48
CA LEU A 418 -13.87 6.03 11.21
C LEU A 418 -12.60 6.74 11.68
N ASP A 419 -11.79 6.14 12.56
CA ASP A 419 -10.58 6.74 13.17
C ASP A 419 -9.67 7.38 12.12
N GLN A 420 -9.45 6.72 10.99
CA GLN A 420 -8.58 7.27 9.94
C GLN A 420 -9.12 8.57 9.34
N LEU A 421 -10.44 8.66 9.19
CA LEU A 421 -11.10 9.86 8.69
C LEU A 421 -11.14 10.94 9.78
N THR A 422 -11.55 10.59 11.00
CA THR A 422 -11.69 11.55 12.10
C THR A 422 -10.34 12.06 12.60
N SER A 423 -9.35 11.19 12.79
CA SER A 423 -7.98 11.58 13.20
C SER A 423 -7.31 12.48 12.16
N SER A 424 -7.54 12.27 10.87
CA SER A 424 -7.01 13.17 9.83
C SER A 424 -7.53 14.60 9.98
N MET A 425 -8.74 14.76 10.53
CA MET A 425 -9.37 16.05 10.77
C MET A 425 -9.24 16.53 12.22
N ASP A 426 -8.41 15.90 13.04
CA ASP A 426 -8.31 16.22 14.48
C ASP A 426 -9.67 16.17 15.19
N LEU A 427 -10.46 15.13 14.86
CA LEU A 427 -11.71 14.81 15.54
C LEU A 427 -11.53 13.55 16.38
N ASP A 428 -11.81 13.67 17.67
CA ASP A 428 -11.78 12.57 18.62
C ASP A 428 -13.18 11.96 18.76
N PHE A 429 -13.28 10.64 18.61
CA PHE A 429 -14.57 9.94 18.56
C PHE A 429 -15.31 10.02 19.90
N ASP A 430 -14.60 9.89 21.02
CA ASP A 430 -15.19 10.03 22.35
C ASP A 430 -15.70 11.46 22.60
N THR A 431 -14.93 12.46 22.19
CA THR A 431 -15.32 13.88 22.26
C THR A 431 -16.56 14.16 21.41
N ILE A 432 -16.66 13.57 20.20
CA ILE A 432 -17.87 13.68 19.35
C ILE A 432 -19.11 13.15 20.09
N LEU A 433 -18.96 12.07 20.86
CA LEU A 433 -20.05 11.46 21.63
C LEU A 433 -20.30 12.15 22.98
N GLY A 434 -19.66 13.30 23.24
CA GLY A 434 -19.82 14.06 24.48
C GLY A 434 -19.13 13.45 25.70
N LYS A 435 -18.23 12.47 25.51
CA LYS A 435 -17.37 11.98 26.59
C LYS A 435 -16.16 12.92 26.77
N PRO A 436 -15.65 13.08 28.00
CA PRO A 436 -14.40 13.81 28.20
C PRO A 436 -13.27 13.14 27.42
N LYS A 437 -12.44 13.95 26.75
CA LYS A 437 -11.27 13.47 26.01
C LYS A 437 -10.40 12.63 26.95
N GLN A 438 -10.28 11.33 26.68
CA GLN A 438 -9.41 10.46 27.46
C GLN A 438 -7.97 10.91 27.23
N THR A 439 -7.41 11.60 28.22
CA THR A 439 -6.00 11.96 28.26
C THR A 439 -5.24 10.66 28.46
N GLY A 440 -4.50 10.21 27.44
CA GLY A 440 -3.64 9.05 27.57
C GLY A 440 -2.64 9.28 28.70
N LEU A 441 -2.33 8.23 29.47
CA LEU A 441 -1.33 8.25 30.56
C LEU A 441 0.01 8.88 30.11
N GLU A 442 0.35 8.80 28.83
CA GLU A 442 1.56 9.39 28.26
C GLU A 442 1.64 10.92 28.39
N GLN A 443 0.51 11.65 28.41
CA GLN A 443 0.53 13.11 28.60
C GLN A 443 0.82 13.54 30.05
N PHE A 444 0.73 12.61 31.02
CA PHE A 444 1.12 12.89 32.41
C PHE A 444 2.63 12.75 32.66
N PHE A 445 3.37 12.09 31.77
CA PHE A 445 4.80 11.83 31.94
C PHE A 445 5.73 12.85 31.26
N TRP A 446 5.17 13.86 30.58
CA TRP A 446 5.93 14.88 29.84
C TRP A 446 5.41 16.31 30.08
N ASN A 447 5.17 16.67 31.35
CA ASN A 447 5.09 18.07 31.78
C ASN A 447 6.40 18.52 32.40
#